data_AF-E4NPS5-F1
#
_entry.id   AF-E4NPS5-F1
#
_cell.length_a   1.000
_cell.length_b   1.000
_cell.length_c   1.000
_cell.angle_alpha   90.00
_cell.angle_beta   90.00
_cell.angle_gamma   90.00
#
_symmetry.space_group_name_H-M   'P 1'
#
loop_
_entity.id
_entity.type
_entity.pdbx_description
1 polymer ?
#
loop_
_entity_poly.entity_id
_entity_poly.type
_entity_poly.pdbx_seq_one_letter_code
_entity_poly.pdbx_strand_id
1 'polypeptide(L)'
;MSLTRESNGADVQRTAPEWQFVVASIATRRTLAIATVFAAALGLLPLYESVWWWDLLTHTLAGAVITGWLLISRWRITAVLLFVACCSGAWEVAEYATPTYVFIAGNPTDTALDVMCNFVGSATAVAAFGLYQSRLGRTADGGRSHNARRPYNSRRPESNTASTDD
;
A
#
# COMPACT_ATOMS: atom_id res chain seq x y z
N MET A 1 44.86 -13.10 -37.49
CA MET A 1 44.34 -13.84 -36.33
C MET A 1 44.19 -12.83 -35.20
N SER A 2 42.98 -12.32 -34.98
CA SER A 2 42.69 -11.27 -33.99
C SER A 2 41.50 -11.72 -33.17
N LEU A 3 41.68 -11.76 -31.85
CA LEU A 3 40.73 -12.23 -30.85
C LEU A 3 39.66 -11.16 -30.62
N THR A 4 38.50 -11.30 -31.25
CA THR A 4 37.31 -10.53 -30.87
C THR A 4 36.68 -11.13 -29.62
N ARG A 5 36.96 -10.43 -28.52
CA ARG A 5 36.38 -10.48 -27.18
C ARG A 5 34.90 -10.87 -27.16
N GLU A 6 34.61 -12.07 -26.65
CA GLU A 6 33.28 -12.45 -26.17
C GLU A 6 32.87 -11.48 -25.05
N SER A 7 31.89 -10.63 -25.32
CA SER A 7 31.18 -9.92 -24.27
C SER A 7 30.27 -10.92 -23.57
N ASN A 8 30.72 -11.43 -22.43
CA ASN A 8 29.86 -12.06 -21.43
C ASN A 8 28.71 -11.10 -21.11
N GLY A 9 27.60 -11.30 -21.80
CA GLY A 9 26.29 -10.80 -21.43
C GLY A 9 25.91 -11.48 -20.13
N ALA A 10 26.44 -10.96 -19.02
CA ALA A 10 25.80 -11.09 -17.74
C ALA A 10 24.45 -10.39 -17.88
N ASP A 11 23.46 -11.13 -18.36
CA ASP A 11 22.06 -10.87 -18.07
C ASP A 11 21.99 -10.80 -16.55
N VAL A 12 22.10 -9.57 -16.04
CA VAL A 12 21.66 -9.21 -14.72
C VAL A 12 20.15 -9.43 -14.76
N GLN A 13 19.73 -10.67 -14.58
CA GLN A 13 18.43 -11.00 -14.07
C GLN A 13 18.33 -10.19 -12.78
N ARG A 14 17.74 -9.00 -12.89
CA ARG A 14 17.26 -8.25 -11.74
C ARG A 14 16.17 -9.13 -11.15
N THR A 15 16.59 -10.04 -10.28
CA THR A 15 15.71 -10.73 -9.37
C THR A 15 14.96 -9.62 -8.64
N ALA A 16 13.69 -9.46 -8.99
CA ALA A 16 12.82 -8.61 -8.21
C ALA A 16 12.98 -9.10 -6.76
N PRO A 17 13.33 -8.21 -5.81
CA PRO A 17 13.59 -8.61 -4.44
C PRO A 17 12.46 -9.51 -3.95
N GLU A 18 12.78 -10.66 -3.34
CA GLU A 18 11.80 -11.68 -2.94
C GLU A 18 10.63 -11.09 -2.12
N TRP A 19 10.88 -9.99 -1.39
CA TRP A 19 9.85 -9.24 -0.67
C TRP A 19 8.77 -8.63 -1.57
N GLN A 20 9.07 -8.27 -2.83
CA GLN A 20 8.07 -7.74 -3.78
C GLN A 20 7.08 -8.82 -4.18
N PHE A 21 7.53 -10.07 -4.32
CA PHE A 21 6.66 -11.22 -4.58
C PHE A 21 5.77 -11.51 -3.36
N VAL A 22 6.32 -11.44 -2.15
CA VAL A 22 5.56 -11.61 -0.90
C VAL A 22 4.51 -10.49 -0.74
N VAL A 23 4.88 -9.23 -0.95
CA VAL A 23 3.94 -8.10 -0.89
C VAL A 23 2.89 -8.18 -2.00
N ALA A 24 3.26 -8.56 -3.23
CA ALA A 24 2.31 -8.76 -4.32
C ALA A 24 1.36 -9.94 -4.06
N SER A 25 1.84 -11.01 -3.40
CA SER A 25 1.03 -12.17 -3.03
C SER A 25 0.09 -11.88 -1.86
N ILE A 26 0.53 -11.09 -0.88
CA ILE A 26 -0.32 -10.55 0.21
C ILE A 26 -1.38 -9.58 -0.35
N ALA A 27 -1.02 -8.81 -1.38
CA ALA A 27 -1.93 -7.88 -2.06
C ALA A 27 -2.96 -8.57 -2.97
N THR A 28 -2.98 -9.90 -3.07
CA THR A 28 -4.03 -10.58 -3.82
C THR A 28 -5.36 -10.54 -3.07
N ARG A 29 -6.43 -10.30 -3.83
CA ARG A 29 -7.82 -10.27 -3.36
C ARG A 29 -8.21 -11.43 -2.44
N ARG A 30 -7.61 -12.59 -2.66
CA ARG A 30 -7.87 -13.83 -1.91
C ARG A 30 -7.21 -13.84 -0.53
N THR A 31 -5.95 -13.43 -0.42
CA THR A 31 -5.24 -13.39 0.88
C THR A 31 -5.93 -12.43 1.84
N LEU A 32 -6.36 -11.28 1.33
CA LEU A 32 -7.04 -10.27 2.12
C LEU A 32 -8.45 -10.73 2.55
N ALA A 33 -9.18 -11.43 1.66
CA ALA A 33 -10.45 -12.07 2.00
C ALA A 33 -10.27 -13.16 3.07
N ILE A 34 -9.24 -14.01 2.96
CA ILE A 34 -8.93 -15.05 3.95
C ILE A 34 -8.57 -14.42 5.29
N ALA A 35 -7.73 -13.38 5.31
CA ALA A 35 -7.37 -12.66 6.53
C ALA A 35 -8.61 -12.02 7.19
N THR A 36 -9.52 -11.46 6.39
CA THR A 36 -10.78 -10.88 6.87
C THR A 36 -11.70 -11.95 7.46
N VAL A 37 -11.87 -13.08 6.77
CA VAL A 37 -12.68 -14.21 7.26
C VAL A 37 -12.06 -14.81 8.52
N PHE A 38 -10.73 -14.90 8.60
CA PHE A 38 -10.03 -15.41 9.76
C PHE A 38 -10.18 -14.47 10.97
N ALA A 39 -10.03 -13.15 10.77
CA ALA A 39 -10.26 -12.16 11.82
C ALA A 39 -11.72 -12.19 12.32
N ALA A 40 -12.69 -12.26 11.40
CA ALA A 40 -14.10 -12.40 11.74
C ALA A 40 -14.41 -13.71 12.47
N ALA A 41 -13.82 -14.83 12.01
CA ALA A 41 -13.98 -16.13 12.66
C ALA A 41 -13.40 -16.12 14.08
N LEU A 42 -12.21 -15.54 14.28
CA LEU A 42 -11.61 -15.37 15.61
C LEU A 42 -12.45 -14.47 16.52
N GLY A 43 -13.10 -13.45 15.96
CA GLY A 43 -14.02 -12.60 16.72
C GLY A 43 -15.29 -13.29 17.19
N LEU A 44 -15.74 -14.34 16.49
CA LEU A 44 -16.91 -15.12 16.86
C LEU A 44 -16.63 -16.22 17.90
N LEU A 45 -15.38 -16.42 18.33
CA LEU A 45 -15.10 -17.39 19.40
C LEU A 45 -15.51 -16.81 20.77
N PRO A 46 -16.11 -17.63 21.67
CA PRO A 46 -16.45 -17.24 23.05
C PRO A 46 -15.26 -16.81 23.94
N LEU A 47 -14.04 -16.77 23.39
CA LEU A 47 -12.86 -16.17 24.03
C LEU A 47 -12.97 -14.64 24.16
N TYR A 48 -13.89 -14.02 23.40
CA TYR A 48 -14.08 -12.56 23.30
C TYR A 48 -14.42 -11.90 24.64
N GLU A 49 -15.21 -12.55 25.50
CA GLU A 49 -15.70 -11.93 26.74
C GLU A 49 -14.61 -11.69 27.80
N SER A 50 -13.46 -12.36 27.72
CA SER A 50 -12.41 -12.27 28.76
C SER A 50 -11.27 -11.30 28.43
N VAL A 51 -11.21 -10.79 27.20
CA VAL A 51 -10.04 -10.08 26.67
C VAL A 51 -10.43 -8.81 25.92
N TRP A 52 -10.86 -7.78 26.67
CA TRP A 52 -11.28 -6.47 26.12
C TRP A 52 -10.27 -5.81 25.16
N TRP A 53 -8.96 -6.07 25.31
CA TRP A 53 -7.96 -5.52 24.37
C TRP A 53 -7.97 -6.19 22.99
N TRP A 54 -8.47 -7.42 22.91
CA TRP A 54 -8.57 -8.16 21.65
C TRP A 54 -9.58 -7.49 20.71
N ASP A 55 -10.68 -7.00 21.27
CA ASP A 55 -11.73 -6.29 20.55
C ASP A 55 -11.23 -4.99 19.90
N LEU A 56 -10.57 -4.16 20.71
CA LEU A 56 -9.88 -2.95 20.25
C LEU A 56 -8.87 -3.25 19.13
N LEU A 57 -8.15 -4.38 19.23
CA LEU A 57 -7.21 -4.83 18.21
C LEU A 57 -7.93 -5.25 16.93
N THR A 58 -9.02 -6.01 17.01
CA THR A 58 -9.78 -6.44 15.83
C THR A 58 -10.44 -5.27 15.11
N HIS A 59 -10.98 -4.29 15.83
CA HIS A 59 -11.45 -3.03 15.26
C HIS A 59 -10.32 -2.27 14.54
N THR A 60 -9.17 -2.12 15.20
CA THR A 60 -8.01 -1.46 14.60
C THR A 60 -7.53 -2.17 13.33
N LEU A 61 -7.44 -3.51 13.35
CA LEU A 61 -7.05 -4.30 12.19
C LEU A 61 -8.08 -4.24 11.07
N ALA A 62 -9.38 -4.33 11.39
CA ALA A 62 -10.46 -4.25 10.42
C ALA A 62 -10.45 -2.92 9.68
N GLY A 63 -10.35 -1.80 10.40
CA GLY A 63 -10.22 -0.46 9.82
C GLY A 63 -9.01 -0.32 8.89
N ALA A 64 -7.85 -0.86 9.30
CA ALA A 64 -6.64 -0.84 8.49
C ALA A 64 -6.77 -1.67 7.20
N VAL A 65 -7.32 -2.89 7.31
CA VAL A 65 -7.50 -3.83 6.19
C VAL A 65 -8.49 -3.31 5.16
N ILE A 66 -9.67 -2.85 5.60
CA ILE A 66 -10.70 -2.28 4.71
C ILE A 66 -10.14 -1.04 3.99
N THR A 67 -9.48 -0.15 4.74
CA THR A 67 -8.88 1.06 4.15
C THR A 67 -7.80 0.72 3.13
N GLY A 68 -6.86 -0.15 3.49
CA GLY A 68 -5.79 -0.58 2.59
C GLY A 68 -6.35 -1.20 1.31
N TRP A 69 -7.38 -2.05 1.43
CA TRP A 69 -8.07 -2.65 0.31
C TRP A 69 -8.68 -1.62 -0.65
N LEU A 70 -9.41 -0.64 -0.12
CA LEU A 70 -10.09 0.35 -0.93
C LEU A 70 -9.09 1.30 -1.61
N LEU A 71 -8.00 1.66 -0.92
CA LEU A 71 -6.92 2.46 -1.51
C LEU A 71 -6.19 1.71 -2.63
N ILE A 72 -5.90 0.41 -2.45
CA ILE A 72 -5.36 -0.46 -3.52
C ILE A 72 -6.35 -0.55 -4.69
N SER A 73 -7.65 -0.57 -4.39
CA SER A 73 -8.74 -0.55 -5.37
C SER A 73 -8.97 0.84 -6.01
N ARG A 74 -8.12 1.82 -5.70
CA ARG A 74 -8.10 3.18 -6.24
C ARG A 74 -9.33 4.02 -5.90
N TRP A 75 -9.95 3.76 -4.76
CA TRP A 75 -10.98 4.66 -4.22
C TRP A 75 -10.36 5.98 -3.77
N ARG A 76 -11.12 7.08 -3.87
CA ARG A 76 -10.69 8.38 -3.34
C ARG A 76 -10.62 8.28 -1.82
N ILE A 77 -9.59 8.86 -1.19
CA ILE A 77 -9.39 8.82 0.28
C ILE A 77 -10.67 9.27 1.01
N THR A 78 -11.35 10.31 0.54
CA THR A 78 -12.62 10.78 1.13
C THR A 78 -13.72 9.72 1.09
N ALA A 79 -13.86 8.97 0.00
CA ALA A 79 -14.82 7.87 -0.12
C ALA A 79 -14.45 6.70 0.80
N VAL A 80 -13.16 6.42 0.98
CA VAL A 80 -12.69 5.39 1.92
C VAL A 80 -13.03 5.76 3.35
N LEU A 81 -12.75 6.99 3.77
CA LEU A 81 -13.06 7.46 5.13
C LEU A 81 -14.57 7.45 5.40
N LEU A 82 -15.39 7.89 4.44
CA LEU A 82 -16.85 7.81 4.56
C LEU A 82 -17.34 6.37 4.65
N PHE A 83 -16.79 5.46 3.83
CA PHE A 83 -17.16 4.06 3.87
C PHE A 83 -16.83 3.42 5.22
N VAL A 84 -15.63 3.65 5.74
CA VAL A 84 -15.25 3.14 7.08
C VAL A 84 -16.15 3.73 8.16
N ALA A 85 -16.43 5.03 8.13
CA ALA A 85 -17.32 5.67 9.10
C ALA A 85 -18.73 5.04 9.09
N CYS A 86 -19.29 4.81 7.90
CA CYS A 86 -20.59 4.16 7.74
C CYS A 86 -20.57 2.71 8.21
N CYS A 87 -19.55 1.93 7.84
CA CYS A 87 -19.43 0.54 8.27
C CYS A 87 -19.23 0.43 9.78
N SER A 88 -18.41 1.30 10.38
CA SER A 88 -18.22 1.36 11.83
C SER A 88 -19.54 1.66 12.53
N GLY A 89 -20.23 2.73 12.13
CA GLY A 89 -21.52 3.06 12.75
C GLY A 89 -22.60 1.99 12.54
N ALA A 90 -22.63 1.35 11.37
CA ALA A 90 -23.57 0.26 11.10
C ALA A 90 -23.30 -0.99 11.96
N TRP A 91 -22.04 -1.26 12.27
CA TRP A 91 -21.64 -2.35 13.16
C TRP A 91 -22.15 -2.12 14.59
N GLU A 92 -21.91 -0.94 15.15
CA GLU A 92 -22.41 -0.56 16.48
C GLU A 92 -23.94 -0.68 16.59
N VAL A 93 -24.65 -0.23 15.54
CA VAL A 93 -26.12 -0.35 15.48
C VAL A 93 -26.55 -1.82 15.44
N ALA A 94 -25.80 -2.67 14.73
CA ALA A 94 -26.08 -4.11 14.67
C ALA A 94 -25.86 -4.78 16.03
N GLU A 95 -24.79 -4.44 16.74
CA GLU A 95 -24.52 -4.95 18.09
C GLU A 95 -25.60 -4.51 19.09
N TYR A 96 -25.93 -3.22 19.07
CA TYR A 96 -27.02 -2.68 19.89
C TYR A 96 -28.36 -3.38 19.61
N ALA A 97 -28.64 -3.70 18.35
CA ALA A 97 -29.87 -4.38 17.94
C ALA A 97 -29.86 -5.89 18.23
N THR A 98 -28.71 -6.52 18.44
CA THR A 98 -28.56 -7.98 18.59
C THR A 98 -27.81 -8.39 19.87
N PRO A 99 -28.24 -7.93 21.06
CA PRO A 99 -27.52 -8.16 22.32
C PRO A 99 -27.43 -9.64 22.73
N THR A 100 -28.19 -10.52 22.08
CA THR A 100 -28.27 -11.95 22.39
C THR A 100 -27.41 -12.84 21.48
N TYR A 101 -26.93 -12.31 20.35
CA TYR A 101 -26.37 -13.14 19.28
C TYR A 101 -24.97 -12.77 18.85
N VAL A 102 -24.54 -11.52 19.08
CA VAL A 102 -23.31 -11.03 18.44
C VAL A 102 -22.29 -10.61 19.50
N PHE A 103 -22.60 -9.69 20.40
CA PHE A 103 -21.76 -9.36 21.57
C PHE A 103 -22.67 -8.80 22.68
N ILE A 104 -22.28 -8.92 23.95
CA ILE A 104 -22.94 -8.15 25.01
C ILE A 104 -22.71 -6.69 24.65
N ALA A 105 -23.77 -6.00 24.20
CA ALA A 105 -23.69 -4.59 23.81
C ALA A 105 -22.96 -3.80 24.91
N GLY A 106 -21.73 -3.41 24.59
CA GLY A 106 -20.89 -2.66 25.49
C GLY A 106 -21.55 -1.35 25.86
N ASN A 107 -21.23 -0.87 27.06
CA ASN A 107 -21.54 0.49 27.48
C ASN A 107 -21.20 1.49 26.33
N PRO A 108 -21.92 2.61 26.15
CA PRO A 108 -21.55 3.66 25.17
C PRO A 108 -20.07 4.02 25.06
N THR A 109 -19.29 3.85 26.14
CA THR A 109 -17.83 3.99 26.13
C THR A 109 -17.12 3.00 25.20
N ASP A 110 -17.59 1.76 25.14
CA ASP A 110 -17.07 0.66 24.32
C ASP A 110 -17.23 1.00 22.83
N THR A 111 -18.47 1.27 22.41
CA THR A 111 -18.80 1.78 21.07
C THR A 111 -17.92 2.97 20.66
N ALA A 112 -17.67 3.92 21.57
CA ALA A 112 -16.80 5.05 21.26
C ALA A 112 -15.35 4.61 20.99
N LEU A 113 -14.83 3.68 21.79
CA LEU A 113 -13.50 3.12 21.62
C LEU A 113 -13.37 2.29 20.33
N ASP A 114 -14.38 1.51 19.99
CA ASP A 114 -14.41 0.66 18.80
C ASP A 114 -14.42 1.46 17.51
N VAL A 115 -15.25 2.51 17.48
CA VAL A 115 -15.24 3.50 16.40
C VAL A 115 -13.88 4.18 16.31
N MET A 116 -13.30 4.62 17.44
CA MET A 116 -11.97 5.23 17.46
C MET A 116 -10.90 4.27 16.91
N CYS A 117 -10.91 3.00 17.30
CA CYS A 117 -9.99 1.97 16.85
C CYS A 117 -10.09 1.75 15.33
N ASN A 118 -11.31 1.67 14.78
CA ASN A 118 -11.53 1.61 13.33
C ASN A 118 -10.90 2.80 12.60
N PHE A 119 -11.03 4.01 13.13
CA PHE A 119 -10.42 5.21 12.58
C PHE A 119 -8.89 5.22 12.71
N VAL A 120 -8.34 4.79 13.85
CA VAL A 120 -6.88 4.67 14.06
C VAL A 120 -6.26 3.70 13.07
N GLY A 121 -6.90 2.53 12.86
CA GLY A 121 -6.50 1.56 11.86
C GLY A 121 -6.49 2.16 10.45
N SER A 122 -7.56 2.87 10.11
CA SER A 122 -7.71 3.55 8.81
C SER A 122 -6.68 4.64 8.59
N ALA A 123 -6.44 5.50 9.58
CA ALA A 123 -5.43 6.54 9.52
C ALA A 123 -4.02 5.95 9.34
N THR A 124 -3.72 4.86 10.04
CA THR A 124 -2.46 4.12 9.91
C THR A 124 -2.28 3.58 8.49
N ALA A 125 -3.32 2.97 7.91
CA ALA A 125 -3.29 2.46 6.54
C ALA A 125 -3.12 3.57 5.50
N VAL A 126 -3.82 4.71 5.65
CA VAL A 126 -3.65 5.90 4.78
C VAL A 126 -2.22 6.42 4.86
N ALA A 127 -1.67 6.56 6.07
CA ALA A 127 -0.30 7.05 6.27
C ALA A 127 0.72 6.11 5.65
N ALA A 128 0.59 4.79 5.88
CA ALA A 128 1.45 3.78 5.28
C ALA A 128 1.40 3.81 3.74
N PHE A 129 0.19 3.93 3.18
CA PHE A 129 -0.01 4.02 1.73
C PHE A 129 0.62 5.29 1.14
N GLY A 130 0.46 6.44 1.79
CA GLY A 130 1.07 7.70 1.37
C GLY A 130 2.60 7.66 1.42
N LEU A 131 3.18 7.07 2.47
CA LEU A 131 4.62 6.84 2.57
C LEU A 131 5.14 5.92 1.46
N TYR A 132 4.39 4.86 1.15
CA TYR A 132 4.74 3.92 0.07
C TYR A 132 4.75 4.61 -1.31
N GLN A 133 3.69 5.35 -1.64
CA GLN A 133 3.59 6.14 -2.89
C GLN A 133 4.75 7.15 -3.00
N SER A 134 5.06 7.85 -1.91
CA SER A 134 6.15 8.85 -1.86
C SER A 134 7.54 8.24 -2.11
N ARG A 135 7.75 6.98 -1.74
CA ARG A 135 9.00 6.25 -2.02
C ARG A 135 9.10 5.86 -3.49
N LEU A 136 8.00 5.42 -4.10
CA LEU A 136 7.94 5.08 -5.53
C LEU A 136 8.17 6.31 -6.43
N GLY A 137 7.64 7.48 -6.05
CA GLY A 137 7.89 8.71 -6.79
C GLY A 137 9.37 9.12 -6.80
N ARG A 138 10.05 9.01 -5.65
CA ARG A 138 11.48 9.34 -5.52
C ARG A 138 12.39 8.44 -6.35
N THR A 139 12.11 7.15 -6.45
CA THR A 139 12.91 6.23 -7.28
C THR A 139 12.73 6.49 -8.77
N ALA A 140 11.53 6.86 -9.22
CA ALA A 140 11.28 7.22 -10.61
C ALA A 140 12.04 8.50 -11.03
N ASP A 141 12.12 9.49 -10.15
CA ASP A 141 12.76 10.78 -10.45
C ASP A 141 14.30 10.72 -10.37
N GLY A 142 14.85 9.92 -9.45
CA GLY A 142 16.29 9.68 -9.33
C GLY A 142 16.93 9.05 -10.58
N GLY A 143 16.16 8.27 -11.34
CA GLY A 143 16.61 7.70 -12.63
C GLY A 143 16.63 8.70 -13.78
N ARG A 144 15.84 9.79 -13.71
CA ARG A 144 15.75 10.80 -14.77
C ARG A 144 16.88 11.83 -14.71
N SER A 145 17.40 12.11 -13.51
CA SER A 145 18.42 13.15 -13.32
C SER A 145 19.80 12.80 -13.91
N HIS A 146 20.08 11.52 -14.20
CA HIS A 146 21.37 11.11 -14.76
C HIS A 146 21.51 11.27 -16.29
N ASN A 147 20.41 11.45 -17.03
CA ASN A 147 20.44 11.59 -18.49
C ASN A 147 20.38 13.04 -19.00
N ALA A 148 20.24 14.04 -18.11
CA ALA A 148 20.04 15.43 -18.50
C ALA A 148 21.34 16.26 -18.68
N ARG A 149 22.53 15.65 -18.62
CA ARG A 149 23.82 16.33 -18.88
C ARG A 149 24.66 15.58 -19.91
N ARG A 150 24.15 15.38 -21.12
CA ARG A 150 25.04 15.34 -22.29
C ARG A 150 25.13 16.77 -22.84
N PRO A 151 26.22 17.51 -22.60
CA PRO A 151 26.41 18.78 -23.28
C PRO A 151 26.39 18.50 -24.78
N TYR A 152 25.48 19.18 -25.47
CA TYR A 152 25.40 19.16 -26.93
C TYR A 152 26.72 19.71 -27.46
N ASN A 153 27.61 18.81 -27.86
CA ASN A 153 28.93 19.16 -28.38
C ASN A 153 28.76 19.63 -29.82
N SER A 154 28.45 20.92 -29.99
CA SER A 154 28.38 21.58 -31.29
C SER A 154 29.79 21.81 -31.84
N ARG A 155 30.50 20.73 -32.20
CA ARG A 155 31.63 20.85 -33.13
C ARG A 155 31.08 20.96 -34.54
N ARG A 156 30.92 22.20 -34.99
CA ARG A 156 30.73 22.55 -36.39
C ARG A 156 32.09 22.34 -37.10
N PRO A 157 32.20 21.48 -38.12
CA PRO A 157 33.38 21.44 -38.96
C PRO A 157 33.22 22.58 -39.99
N GLU A 158 33.85 23.72 -39.75
CA GLU A 158 34.02 24.70 -40.82
C GLU A 158 35.26 24.32 -41.62
N SER A 159 34.96 24.02 -42.88
CA SER A 159 35.83 23.55 -43.95
C SER A 159 36.89 24.58 -44.32
N ASN A 160 38.15 24.15 -44.33
CA ASN A 160 39.23 24.80 -45.05
C ASN A 160 38.90 24.82 -46.55
N THR A 161 38.53 25.98 -47.09
CA THR A 161 38.68 26.27 -48.52
C THR A 161 39.96 27.09 -48.70
N ALA A 162 41.02 26.39 -49.11
CA ALA A 162 42.22 26.99 -49.64
C ALA A 162 41.87 27.70 -50.96
N SER A 163 42.18 29.00 -51.06
CA SER A 163 42.23 29.72 -52.33
C SER A 163 43.65 29.61 -52.87
N THR A 164 43.83 28.79 -53.88
CA THR A 164 44.93 28.84 -54.84
C THR A 164 44.46 29.65 -56.05
N ASP A 165 45.36 30.51 -56.55
CA ASP A 165 45.42 31.10 -57.90
C ASP A 165 44.33 32.18 -58.20
N ASP A 166 44.61 33.38 -58.73
CA ASP A 166 45.68 33.93 -59.59
C ASP A 166 46.01 35.40 -59.22
#